data_AF-A0A1F6DFF9-F1
#
_entry.id   AF-A0A1F6DFF9-F1
#
_cell.length_a   1.000
_cell.length_b   1.000
_cell.length_c   1.000
_cell.angle_alpha   90.00
_cell.angle_beta   90.00
_cell.angle_gamma   90.00
#
_symmetry.space_group_name_H-M   'P 1'
#
loop_
_entity.id
_entity.type
_entity.pdbx_description
1 polymer ?
#
loop_
_entity_poly.entity_id
_entity_poly.type
_entity_poly.pdbx_seq_one_letter_code
_entity_poly.pdbx_strand_id
1 'polypeptide(L)'
;MNPMTDELLEDLWGGSAKRKTRVEQTMEAAAESKLIRDENDRVGIPAEYLLAALVTAGKFVKYDARKNFSTTGSSLVPSFIFLEDMFYPFKDQKTKHVVDKRRGVLNNGGKEVAVCIVRPRIDVWEFDVTAGFADIDPSKVKQIFEYAGKVAGLGDFRPSCRGPFGRFTVSKWEVVEDALPMAA
;
A
#
# COMPACT_ATOMS: atom_id res chain seq x y z
N MET A 1 -17.26 9.37 7.42
CA MET A 1 -17.19 8.34 8.47
C MET A 1 -16.91 9.09 9.77
N ASN A 2 -17.87 9.11 10.70
CA ASN A 2 -17.70 9.86 11.95
C ASN A 2 -16.76 9.07 12.87
N PRO A 3 -15.74 9.71 13.48
CA PRO A 3 -14.90 9.04 14.47
C PRO A 3 -15.79 8.64 15.66
N MET A 4 -15.90 7.33 15.90
CA MET A 4 -16.53 6.79 17.11
C MET A 4 -15.57 6.94 18.30
N THR A 5 -16.11 6.91 19.51
CA THR A 5 -15.30 6.88 20.75
C THR A 5 -14.52 5.57 20.83
N ASP A 6 -13.32 5.64 21.42
CA ASP A 6 -12.42 4.48 21.57
C ASP A 6 -13.07 3.32 22.33
N GLU A 7 -13.90 3.63 23.33
CA GLU A 7 -14.67 2.65 24.12
C GLU A 7 -15.60 1.79 23.23
N LEU A 8 -16.29 2.40 22.26
CA LEU A 8 -17.17 1.67 21.33
C LEU A 8 -16.37 0.81 20.34
N LEU A 9 -15.15 1.21 19.98
CA LEU A 9 -14.27 0.42 19.12
C LEU A 9 -13.72 -0.81 19.86
N GLU A 10 -13.50 -0.68 21.16
CA GLU A 10 -13.11 -1.79 22.05
C GLU A 10 -14.25 -2.80 22.23
N ASP A 11 -15.48 -2.33 22.47
CA ASP A 11 -16.67 -3.20 22.53
C ASP A 11 -16.90 -3.98 21.22
N LEU A 12 -16.69 -3.34 20.07
CA LEU A 12 -16.78 -3.98 18.76
C LEU A 12 -15.66 -5.01 18.50
N TRP A 13 -14.50 -4.86 19.15
CA TRP A 13 -13.43 -5.86 19.08
C TRP A 13 -13.80 -7.14 19.83
N GLY A 14 -14.49 -7.01 20.97
CA GLY A 14 -14.94 -8.12 21.81
C GLY A 14 -15.98 -9.04 21.16
N GLY A 15 -16.75 -8.52 20.19
CA GLY A 15 -17.81 -9.26 19.49
C GLY A 15 -19.03 -9.54 20.37
N SER A 16 -20.24 -9.39 19.82
CA SER A 16 -21.51 -9.56 20.56
C SER A 16 -21.86 -11.01 20.94
N ALA A 17 -20.91 -11.95 20.87
CA ALA A 17 -21.08 -13.29 21.39
C ALA A 17 -19.73 -13.82 21.86
N LYS A 18 -19.68 -14.24 23.13
CA LYS A 18 -18.59 -14.99 23.77
C LYS A 18 -18.19 -16.21 22.93
N ARG A 19 -17.36 -16.04 21.89
CA ARG A 19 -16.61 -17.15 21.28
C ARG A 19 -15.50 -17.50 22.27
N LYS A 20 -15.78 -18.52 23.09
CA LYS A 20 -14.74 -19.22 23.86
C LYS A 20 -13.64 -19.65 22.90
N THR A 21 -12.38 -19.37 23.26
CA THR A 21 -11.15 -19.63 22.50
C THR A 21 -10.85 -18.69 21.32
N ARG A 22 -10.93 -17.38 21.52
CA ARG A 22 -9.98 -16.47 20.86
C ARG A 22 -8.93 -16.13 21.91
N VAL A 23 -7.67 -16.48 21.65
CA VAL A 23 -6.55 -16.00 22.49
C VAL A 23 -6.79 -14.51 22.70
N GLU A 24 -6.71 -14.06 23.95
CA GLU A 24 -6.87 -12.66 24.35
C GLU A 24 -5.67 -11.88 23.77
N GLN A 25 -5.69 -11.70 22.45
CA GLN A 25 -4.66 -11.01 21.72
C GLN A 25 -4.91 -9.54 21.94
N THR A 26 -3.96 -8.89 22.61
CA THR A 26 -3.97 -7.44 22.80
C THR A 26 -4.03 -6.75 21.44
N MET A 27 -4.60 -5.54 21.39
CA MET A 27 -4.72 -4.81 20.13
C MET A 27 -3.33 -4.53 19.52
N GLU A 28 -2.33 -4.34 20.37
CA GLU A 28 -0.92 -4.21 20.03
C GLU A 28 -0.42 -5.48 19.34
N ALA A 29 -0.65 -6.66 19.92
CA ALA A 29 -0.25 -7.93 19.31
C ALA A 29 -0.99 -8.21 18.00
N ALA A 30 -2.23 -7.72 17.85
CA ALA A 30 -3.01 -7.85 16.61
C ALA A 30 -2.56 -6.86 15.51
N ALA A 31 -2.01 -5.71 15.88
CA ALA A 31 -1.37 -4.78 14.95
C ALA A 31 0.00 -5.31 14.52
N GLU A 32 0.82 -5.76 15.47
CA GLU A 32 2.15 -6.32 15.25
C GLU A 32 2.09 -7.53 14.29
N SER A 33 1.12 -8.43 14.48
CA SER A 33 0.95 -9.61 13.61
C SER A 33 0.59 -9.28 12.15
N LYS A 34 0.28 -8.02 11.84
CA LYS A 34 -0.06 -7.54 10.50
C LYS A 34 1.03 -6.67 9.89
N LEU A 35 2.14 -6.47 10.58
CA LEU A 35 3.33 -5.90 9.95
C LEU A 35 3.86 -6.87 8.91
N ILE A 36 4.21 -6.34 7.74
CA ILE A 36 4.81 -7.13 6.67
C ILE A 36 6.32 -7.08 6.86
N ARG A 37 6.92 -8.25 6.96
CA ARG A 37 8.34 -8.47 7.20
C ARG A 37 8.90 -9.36 6.10
N ASP A 38 10.16 -9.12 5.70
CA ASP A 38 10.88 -10.01 4.80
C ASP A 38 11.51 -11.19 5.54
N GLU A 39 12.27 -12.01 4.81
CA GLU A 39 13.02 -13.16 5.35
C GLU A 39 14.07 -12.76 6.41
N ASN A 40 14.50 -11.49 6.42
CA ASN A 40 15.46 -10.93 7.36
C ASN A 40 14.80 -10.17 8.51
N ASP A 41 13.48 -10.35 8.70
CA ASP A 41 12.66 -9.65 9.71
C ASP A 41 12.62 -8.11 9.55
N ARG A 42 12.90 -7.61 8.34
CA ARG A 42 12.83 -6.17 8.03
C ARG A 42 11.43 -5.78 7.64
N VAL A 43 10.91 -4.74 8.27
CA VAL A 43 9.61 -4.15 7.96
C VAL A 43 9.68 -3.37 6.66
N GLY A 44 8.67 -3.51 5.82
CA GLY A 44 8.63 -2.86 4.52
C GLY A 44 7.30 -3.08 3.80
N ILE A 45 7.33 -2.91 2.48
CA ILE A 45 6.18 -3.19 1.63
C ILE A 45 6.53 -4.21 0.55
N PRO A 46 5.58 -5.05 0.16
CA PRO A 46 5.74 -5.93 -0.99
C PRO A 46 5.57 -5.13 -2.30
N ALA A 47 6.20 -5.57 -3.38
CA ALA A 47 6.22 -4.86 -4.66
C ALA A 47 4.83 -4.71 -5.28
N GLU A 48 3.91 -5.63 -4.99
CA GLU A 48 2.53 -5.60 -5.46
C GLU A 48 1.78 -4.36 -4.97
N TYR A 49 2.12 -3.84 -3.79
CA TYR A 49 1.51 -2.61 -3.28
C TYR A 49 1.92 -1.41 -4.12
N LEU A 50 3.22 -1.33 -4.45
CA LEU A 50 3.75 -0.28 -5.30
C LEU A 50 3.21 -0.41 -6.73
N LEU A 51 3.25 -1.60 -7.31
CA LEU A 51 2.72 -1.87 -8.65
C LEU A 51 1.23 -1.49 -8.76
N ALA A 52 0.41 -1.85 -7.77
CA ALA A 52 -1.01 -1.47 -7.73
C ALA A 52 -1.21 0.06 -7.68
N ALA A 53 -0.33 0.77 -6.96
CA ALA A 53 -0.33 2.23 -6.91
C ALA A 53 0.06 2.83 -8.27
N LEU A 54 1.11 2.31 -8.93
CA LEU A 54 1.54 2.74 -10.26
C LEU A 54 0.48 2.48 -11.33
N VAL A 55 -0.16 1.30 -11.31
CA VAL A 55 -1.28 0.96 -12.19
C VAL A 55 -2.43 1.94 -12.00
N THR A 56 -2.76 2.30 -10.76
CA THR A 56 -3.81 3.29 -10.48
C THR A 56 -3.42 4.67 -10.99
N ALA A 57 -2.16 5.08 -10.80
CA ALA A 57 -1.62 6.35 -11.28
C ALA A 57 -1.59 6.45 -12.82
N GLY A 58 -1.41 5.32 -13.52
CA GLY A 58 -1.47 5.26 -14.98
C GLY A 58 -2.79 5.77 -15.58
N LYS A 59 -3.86 5.89 -14.78
CA LYS A 59 -5.14 6.51 -15.22
C LYS A 59 -5.03 8.02 -15.42
N PHE A 60 -3.98 8.66 -14.91
CA PHE A 60 -3.80 10.12 -14.93
C PHE A 60 -2.68 10.56 -15.89
N VAL A 61 -1.86 9.62 -16.37
CA VAL A 61 -0.77 9.90 -17.29
C VAL A 61 -1.15 9.45 -18.70
N LYS A 62 -0.94 10.35 -19.68
CA LYS A 62 -1.24 10.08 -21.10
C LYS A 62 -0.16 9.20 -21.72
N TYR A 63 -0.56 8.05 -22.23
CA TYR A 63 0.29 7.21 -23.08
C TYR A 63 0.43 7.85 -24.46
N ASP A 64 -0.72 8.12 -25.08
CA ASP A 64 -0.87 8.76 -26.39
C ASP A 64 -1.91 9.90 -26.28
N ALA A 65 -2.06 10.73 -27.31
CA ALA A 65 -2.96 11.88 -27.35
C ALA A 65 -4.39 11.55 -26.88
N ARG A 66 -4.85 10.32 -27.14
CA ARG A 66 -6.22 9.88 -26.80
C ARG A 66 -6.31 8.95 -25.58
N LYS A 67 -5.22 8.30 -25.16
CA LYS A 67 -5.27 7.17 -24.20
C LYS A 67 -4.34 7.39 -23.00
N ASN A 68 -4.81 6.99 -21.83
CA ASN A 68 -4.00 6.94 -20.61
C ASN A 68 -3.32 5.58 -20.50
N PHE A 69 -2.27 5.46 -19.68
CA PHE A 69 -1.59 4.18 -19.43
C PHE A 69 -2.50 3.12 -18.82
N SER A 70 -3.45 3.55 -17.98
CA SER A 70 -4.45 2.68 -17.39
C SER A 70 -5.86 3.17 -17.67
N THR A 71 -6.76 2.21 -17.83
CA THR A 71 -8.21 2.43 -17.95
C THR A 71 -8.92 1.72 -16.80
N THR A 72 -10.25 1.70 -16.82
CA THR A 72 -11.03 0.98 -15.82
C THR A 72 -10.84 -0.53 -15.89
N GLY A 73 -10.57 -1.09 -17.08
CA GLY A 73 -10.50 -2.55 -17.30
C GLY A 73 -9.10 -3.10 -17.57
N SER A 74 -8.13 -2.26 -17.95
CA SER A 74 -6.78 -2.72 -18.30
C SER A 74 -5.71 -1.67 -17.99
N SER A 75 -4.46 -2.11 -17.88
CA SER A 75 -3.31 -1.24 -17.68
C SER A 75 -2.12 -1.71 -18.51
N LEU A 76 -1.46 -0.75 -19.16
CA LEU A 76 -0.19 -0.97 -19.87
C LEU A 76 1.02 -0.75 -18.95
N VAL A 77 0.83 -0.24 -17.73
CA VAL A 77 1.92 0.05 -16.79
C VAL A 77 2.82 -1.18 -16.57
N PRO A 78 2.29 -2.39 -16.29
CA PRO A 78 3.14 -3.56 -16.07
C PRO A 78 3.89 -4.04 -17.31
N SER A 79 3.53 -3.56 -18.51
CA SER A 79 4.23 -3.90 -19.76
C SER A 79 5.42 -3.00 -20.03
N PHE A 80 5.49 -1.84 -19.39
CA PHE A 80 6.52 -0.82 -19.63
C PHE A 80 7.40 -0.54 -18.41
N ILE A 81 6.93 -0.84 -17.20
CA ILE A 81 7.66 -0.62 -15.95
C ILE A 81 7.80 -1.95 -15.22
N PHE A 82 9.03 -2.31 -14.91
CA PHE A 82 9.41 -3.55 -14.24
C PHE A 82 10.07 -3.20 -12.91
N LEU A 83 9.49 -3.69 -11.82
CA LEU A 83 10.09 -3.57 -10.50
C LEU A 83 11.14 -4.67 -10.34
N GLU A 84 12.38 -4.31 -10.00
CA GLU A 84 13.47 -5.28 -9.89
C GLU A 84 13.34 -6.11 -8.61
N ASP A 85 12.99 -5.45 -7.50
CA ASP A 85 12.78 -6.10 -6.22
C ASP A 85 11.32 -6.45 -5.99
N MET A 86 11.11 -7.58 -5.30
CA MET A 86 9.79 -8.05 -4.84
C MET A 86 9.40 -7.50 -3.47
N PHE A 87 10.34 -6.93 -2.72
CA PHE A 87 10.11 -6.37 -1.40
C PHE A 87 10.99 -5.14 -1.16
N TYR A 88 10.37 -4.08 -0.62
CA TYR A 88 11.02 -2.80 -0.35
C TYR A 88 11.08 -2.57 1.16
N PRO A 89 12.20 -2.91 1.83
CA PRO A 89 12.37 -2.65 3.25
C PRO A 89 12.44 -1.14 3.51
N PHE A 90 11.85 -0.68 4.60
CA PHE A 90 12.00 0.71 5.00
C PHE A 90 13.45 1.00 5.44
N LYS A 91 13.94 2.22 5.19
CA LYS A 91 15.27 2.63 5.64
C LYS A 91 15.39 2.64 7.16
N ASP A 92 14.35 3.16 7.83
CA ASP A 92 14.28 3.14 9.28
C ASP A 92 13.48 1.91 9.78
N GLN A 93 14.21 0.93 10.29
CA GLN A 93 13.67 -0.29 10.90
C GLN A 93 13.34 -0.12 12.39
N LYS A 94 13.68 1.02 12.99
CA LYS A 94 13.42 1.31 14.41
C LYS A 94 12.11 2.06 14.63
N THR A 95 11.51 2.60 13.56
CA THR A 95 10.24 3.31 13.63
C THR A 95 9.17 2.41 14.22
N LYS A 96 8.64 2.81 15.38
CA LYS A 96 7.53 2.10 16.01
C LYS A 96 6.26 2.32 15.21
N HIS A 97 5.50 1.25 15.02
CA HIS A 97 4.16 1.34 14.47
C HIS A 97 3.20 1.91 15.54
N VAL A 98 2.18 2.62 15.08
CA VAL A 98 1.04 3.09 15.88
C VAL A 98 -0.13 2.16 15.60
N VAL A 99 -0.88 1.80 16.63
CA VAL A 99 -2.09 1.00 16.49
C VAL A 99 -3.22 1.89 15.96
N ASP A 100 -3.63 1.73 14.70
CA ASP A 100 -4.78 2.42 14.11
C ASP A 100 -6.03 1.54 14.25
N LYS A 101 -7.03 2.07 14.96
CA LYS A 101 -8.32 1.41 15.24
C LYS A 101 -9.41 2.09 14.42
N ARG A 102 -10.16 1.32 13.62
CA ARG A 102 -11.27 1.85 12.81
C ARG A 102 -12.46 0.91 12.78
N ARG A 103 -13.66 1.49 12.65
CA ARG A 103 -14.86 0.71 12.36
C ARG A 103 -14.83 0.23 10.90
N GLY A 104 -14.90 -1.09 10.73
CA GLY A 104 -15.18 -1.76 9.47
C GLY A 104 -16.59 -2.37 9.45
N VAL A 105 -16.97 -2.87 8.29
CA VAL A 105 -18.18 -3.67 8.10
C VAL A 105 -17.78 -4.98 7.44
N LEU A 106 -18.13 -6.09 8.07
CA LEU A 106 -17.95 -7.43 7.51
C LEU A 106 -19.32 -7.95 7.05
N ASN A 107 -19.40 -8.44 5.82
CA ASN A 107 -20.58 -9.15 5.35
C ASN A 107 -20.49 -10.60 5.85
N ASN A 108 -21.34 -10.95 6.82
CA ASN A 108 -21.44 -12.29 7.36
C ASN A 108 -22.77 -12.91 6.96
N GLY A 109 -22.77 -13.65 5.83
CA GLY A 109 -23.96 -14.35 5.34
C GLY A 109 -25.12 -13.42 4.98
N GLY A 110 -24.83 -12.27 4.36
CA GLY A 110 -25.85 -11.28 3.95
C GLY A 110 -26.22 -10.26 5.03
N LYS A 111 -25.67 -10.38 6.25
CA LYS A 111 -25.82 -9.37 7.31
C LYS A 111 -24.53 -8.57 7.45
N GLU A 112 -24.67 -7.25 7.45
CA GLU A 112 -23.57 -6.33 7.76
C GLU A 112 -23.33 -6.30 9.27
N VAL A 113 -22.16 -6.79 9.68
CA VAL A 113 -21.72 -6.77 11.08
C VAL A 113 -20.62 -5.73 11.22
N ALA A 114 -20.80 -4.79 12.14
CA ALA A 114 -19.75 -3.85 12.49
C ALA A 114 -18.61 -4.58 13.20
N VAL A 115 -17.37 -4.35 12.76
CA VAL A 115 -16.16 -4.94 13.33
C VAL A 115 -15.13 -3.87 13.61
N CYS A 116 -14.32 -4.04 14.65
CA CYS A 116 -13.14 -3.20 14.87
C CYS A 116 -11.98 -3.74 14.02
N ILE A 117 -11.55 -2.95 13.04
CA ILE A 117 -10.34 -3.19 12.25
C ILE A 117 -9.17 -2.56 12.98
N VAL A 118 -8.21 -3.39 13.38
CA VAL A 118 -6.93 -2.98 13.96
C VAL A 118 -5.82 -3.20 12.93
N ARG A 119 -5.02 -2.18 12.64
CA ARG A 119 -3.88 -2.25 11.72
C ARG A 119 -2.67 -1.48 12.28
N PRO A 120 -1.44 -1.91 11.98
CA PRO A 120 -0.27 -1.10 12.25
C PRO A 120 -0.22 0.07 11.26
N ARG A 121 0.10 1.27 11.76
CA ARG A 121 0.31 2.47 10.98
C ARG A 121 1.74 2.96 11.22
N ILE A 122 2.49 3.16 10.15
CA ILE A 122 3.84 3.72 10.21
C ILE A 122 3.75 5.13 9.65
N ASP A 123 4.01 6.13 10.50
CA ASP A 123 3.79 7.55 10.15
C ASP A 123 4.94 8.15 9.34
N VAL A 124 6.16 7.65 9.56
CA VAL A 124 7.37 8.07 8.86
C VAL A 124 8.04 6.84 8.27
N TRP A 125 8.20 6.83 6.97
CA TRP A 125 8.81 5.73 6.23
C TRP A 125 9.47 6.26 4.97
N GLU A 126 10.49 5.54 4.52
CA GLU A 126 11.24 5.81 3.30
C GLU A 126 11.77 4.46 2.80
N PHE A 127 11.80 4.23 1.50
CA PHE A 127 12.43 3.07 0.88
C PHE A 127 12.96 3.47 -0.50
N ASP A 128 13.92 2.71 -1.00
CA ASP A 128 14.46 2.89 -2.35
C ASP A 128 13.78 1.91 -3.32
N VAL A 129 13.66 2.30 -4.57
CA VAL A 129 13.07 1.47 -5.64
C VAL A 129 13.98 1.55 -6.84
N THR A 130 14.40 0.38 -7.33
CA THR A 130 14.98 0.24 -8.66
C THR A 130 13.93 -0.33 -9.60
N ALA A 131 13.73 0.35 -10.73
CA ALA A 131 12.74 -0.05 -11.72
C ALA A 131 13.31 0.11 -13.13
N GLY A 132 13.25 -0.98 -13.89
CA GLY A 132 13.50 -0.96 -15.32
C GLY A 132 12.29 -0.40 -16.07
N PHE A 133 12.54 0.25 -17.20
CA PHE A 133 11.47 0.65 -18.11
C PHE A 133 11.92 0.51 -19.57
N ALA A 134 10.96 0.17 -20.45
CA ALA A 134 11.21 -0.02 -21.88
C ALA A 134 10.15 0.72 -22.69
N ASP A 135 10.52 1.21 -23.89
CA ASP A 135 9.59 1.83 -24.85
C ASP A 135 8.69 2.95 -24.29
N ILE A 136 9.16 3.62 -23.24
CA ILE A 136 8.45 4.72 -22.56
C ILE A 136 9.41 5.86 -22.25
N ASP A 137 8.91 7.08 -22.42
CA ASP A 137 9.67 8.28 -22.05
C ASP A 137 9.92 8.32 -20.52
N PRO A 138 11.18 8.52 -20.07
CA PRO A 138 11.52 8.56 -18.64
C PRO A 138 10.72 9.59 -17.84
N SER A 139 10.33 10.71 -18.45
CA SER A 139 9.50 11.74 -17.82
C SER A 139 8.10 11.21 -17.50
N LYS A 140 7.53 10.37 -18.36
CA LYS A 140 6.23 9.72 -18.10
C LYS A 140 6.34 8.71 -16.96
N VAL A 141 7.44 7.96 -16.89
CA VAL A 141 7.70 7.02 -15.77
C VAL A 141 7.72 7.80 -14.46
N LYS A 142 8.51 8.88 -14.38
CA LYS A 142 8.57 9.76 -13.20
C LYS A 142 7.19 10.30 -12.82
N GLN A 143 6.42 10.79 -13.79
CA GLN A 143 5.06 11.27 -13.55
C GLN A 143 4.16 10.17 -12.94
N ILE A 144 4.23 8.93 -13.43
CA ILE A 144 3.45 7.82 -12.88
C ILE A 144 3.79 7.61 -11.39
N PHE A 145 5.06 7.64 -11.01
CA PHE A 145 5.47 7.53 -9.60
C PHE A 145 4.97 8.71 -8.75
N GLU A 146 5.08 9.94 -9.23
CA GLU A 146 4.57 11.13 -8.54
C GLU A 146 3.04 11.08 -8.34
N TYR A 147 2.30 10.68 -9.38
CA TYR A 147 0.85 10.48 -9.27
C TYR A 147 0.51 9.32 -8.34
N ALA A 148 1.27 8.22 -8.34
CA ALA A 148 1.03 7.09 -7.44
C ALA A 148 1.05 7.52 -5.98
N GLY A 149 2.01 8.35 -5.58
CA GLY A 149 2.07 8.89 -4.22
C GLY A 149 0.93 9.85 -3.87
N LYS A 150 0.45 10.62 -4.85
CA LYS A 150 -0.58 11.66 -4.64
C LYS A 150 -2.01 11.12 -4.65
N VAL A 151 -2.37 10.28 -5.62
CA VAL A 151 -3.76 9.87 -5.88
C VAL A 151 -4.06 8.41 -5.55
N ALA A 152 -3.07 7.53 -5.59
CA ALA A 152 -3.28 6.10 -5.31
C ALA A 152 -2.96 5.77 -3.85
N GLY A 153 -1.71 6.04 -3.45
CA GLY A 153 -1.10 5.68 -2.17
C GLY A 153 -0.87 4.17 -1.98
N LEU A 154 -0.35 3.79 -0.82
CA LEU A 154 0.04 2.42 -0.46
C LEU A 154 -0.79 1.90 0.73
N GLY A 155 -0.98 0.57 0.79
CA GLY A 155 -1.68 -0.09 1.89
C GLY A 155 -3.21 0.04 1.87
N ASP A 156 -3.86 -0.36 2.97
CA ASP A 156 -5.31 -0.59 3.04
C ASP A 156 -6.16 0.69 3.19
N PHE A 157 -5.60 1.77 3.74
CA PHE A 157 -6.34 3.03 3.98
C PHE A 157 -5.78 4.20 3.17
N ARG A 158 -5.47 3.88 1.92
CA ARG A 158 -4.90 4.77 0.91
C ARG A 158 -5.93 5.71 0.25
N PRO A 159 -5.51 6.81 -0.42
CA PRO A 159 -6.41 7.77 -1.06
C PRO A 159 -7.38 7.15 -2.05
N SER A 160 -6.97 6.14 -2.83
CA SER A 160 -7.88 5.47 -3.77
C SER A 160 -9.04 4.75 -3.06
N CYS A 161 -8.85 4.39 -1.78
CA CYS A 161 -9.85 3.76 -0.91
C CYS A 161 -10.56 4.78 -0.01
N ARG A 162 -10.47 6.09 -0.33
CA ARG A 162 -11.03 7.21 0.44
C ARG A 162 -10.41 7.36 1.85
N GLY A 163 -9.19 6.88 2.04
CA GLY A 163 -8.42 7.06 3.26
C GLY A 163 -7.35 8.17 3.16
N PRO A 164 -6.82 8.68 4.28
CA PRO A 164 -5.79 9.71 4.31
C PRO A 164 -4.35 9.17 4.36
N PHE A 165 -4.12 7.86 4.50
CA PHE A 165 -2.78 7.30 4.74
C PHE A 165 -2.10 6.78 3.47
N GLY A 166 -0.82 6.40 3.58
CA GLY A 166 -0.09 5.76 2.48
C GLY A 166 0.29 6.68 1.32
N ARG A 167 0.13 8.00 1.47
CA ARG A 167 0.64 8.98 0.51
C ARG A 167 2.16 9.05 0.58
N PHE A 168 2.78 9.34 -0.55
CA PHE A 168 4.22 9.53 -0.62
C PHE A 168 4.61 10.56 -1.67
N THR A 169 5.87 10.96 -1.61
CA THR A 169 6.50 11.82 -2.61
C THR A 169 7.81 11.17 -3.03
N VAL A 170 8.19 11.37 -4.29
CA VAL A 170 9.52 10.98 -4.77
C VAL A 170 10.51 12.00 -4.21
N SER A 171 11.42 11.55 -3.34
CA SER A 171 12.44 12.43 -2.72
C SER A 171 13.65 12.61 -3.62
N LYS A 172 14.08 11.55 -4.31
CA LYS A 172 15.21 11.53 -5.25
C LYS A 172 14.82 10.70 -6.48
N TRP A 173 15.33 11.10 -7.64
CA TRP A 173 15.11 10.41 -8.91
C TRP A 173 16.39 10.48 -9.73
N GLU A 174 16.91 9.31 -10.10
CA GLU A 174 18.10 9.16 -10.93
C GLU A 174 17.82 8.12 -12.00
N VAL A 175 18.25 8.39 -13.24
CA VAL A 175 18.15 7.42 -14.34
C VAL A 175 19.54 6.84 -14.52
N VAL A 176 19.68 5.55 -14.24
CA VAL A 176 20.91 4.81 -14.44
C VAL A 176 20.76 4.05 -15.77
N GLU A 177 21.62 4.34 -16.73
CA GLU A 177 21.72 3.54 -17.96
C GLU A 177 22.45 2.24 -17.64
N ASP A 178 21.72 1.25 -17.15
CA ASP A 178 22.22 -0.12 -17.14
C ASP A 178 21.72 -0.81 -18.41
N ALA A 179 22.64 -1.03 -19.36
CA ALA A 179 22.36 -1.89 -20.49
C ALA A 179 22.01 -3.26 -19.93
N LEU A 180 20.80 -3.76 -20.21
CA LEU A 180 20.40 -5.13 -19.88
C LEU A 180 21.61 -6.05 -20.11
N PRO A 181 22.05 -6.85 -19.11
CA PRO A 181 23.00 -7.91 -19.41
C PRO A 181 22.33 -8.79 -20.45
N MET A 182 22.79 -8.66 -21.70
CA MET A 182 22.54 -9.61 -22.76
C MET A 182 22.82 -10.98 -22.16
N ALA A 183 21.76 -11.74 -21.86
CA ALA A 183 21.89 -13.12 -21.43
C ALA A 183 22.73 -13.83 -22.50
N ALA A 184 23.94 -14.25 -22.11
CA ALA A 184 24.84 -15.04 -22.92
C ALA A 184 24.35 -16.49 -23.00
#